data_AF-A0A6P8I9U3-F1
#
_entry.id   AF-A0A6P8I9U3-F1
#
_cell.length_a   1.000
_cell.length_b   1.000
_cell.length_c   1.000
_cell.angle_alpha   90.00
_cell.angle_beta   90.00
_cell.angle_gamma   90.00
#
_symmetry.space_group_name_H-M   'P 1'
#
loop_
_entity.id
_entity.type
_entity.pdbx_description
1 polymer ?
#
loop_
_entity_poly.entity_id
_entity_poly.type
_entity_poly.pdbx_seq_one_letter_code
_entity_poly.pdbx_strand_id
1 'polypeptide(L)'
;TNLQRLAGFRACPCLDNYFRLDRFGKCAACPIGYQCKNETINLLPGFYWIWKSKENKQNYIMFSTKLQEEHKDLNNSWHTFNGSIPKAYPCPFIGSCKGGIDSKCFNGYEGPLCAICSKGYYRMFSGCNKCPTLYLFVGQCCAVAIVAGILVFAIIKDKKSNRANRRSVSDTVFSSFKIVIGFYQVTS
;
A
#
# COMPACT_ATOMS: atom_id res chain seq x y z
N THR A 1 -10.53 -10.82 -30.41
CA THR A 1 -9.35 -11.41 -31.04
C THR A 1 -8.86 -10.50 -32.15
N ASN A 2 -7.55 -10.39 -32.36
CA ASN A 2 -6.97 -9.58 -33.43
C ASN A 2 -6.82 -10.45 -34.69
N LEU A 3 -7.64 -10.18 -35.71
CA LEU A 3 -7.67 -10.94 -36.97
C LEU A 3 -6.62 -10.48 -38.00
N GLN A 4 -5.91 -9.38 -37.72
CA GLN A 4 -4.87 -8.85 -38.62
C GLN A 4 -3.50 -9.53 -38.42
N ARG A 5 -3.35 -10.33 -37.37
CA ARG A 5 -2.11 -11.06 -37.07
C ARG A 5 -2.25 -12.53 -37.44
N LEU A 6 -1.17 -13.09 -38.00
CA LEU A 6 -1.09 -14.51 -38.35
C LEU A 6 -1.23 -15.36 -37.08
N ALA A 7 -2.07 -16.41 -37.15
CA ALA A 7 -2.28 -17.35 -36.05
C ALA A 7 -1.02 -18.21 -35.78
N GLY A 8 -0.32 -18.62 -36.85
CA GLY A 8 0.88 -19.47 -36.73
C GLY A 8 0.55 -20.80 -36.04
N PHE A 9 1.37 -21.19 -35.06
CA PHE A 9 1.18 -22.42 -34.25
C PHE A 9 0.27 -22.21 -33.01
N ARG A 10 -0.45 -21.10 -32.95
CA ARG A 10 -1.42 -20.77 -31.88
C ARG A 10 -2.69 -20.17 -32.49
N ALA A 11 -3.75 -19.95 -31.70
CA ALA A 11 -4.86 -19.13 -32.19
C ALA A 11 -4.47 -17.65 -32.25
N CYS A 12 -5.14 -16.89 -33.13
CA CYS A 12 -4.92 -15.45 -33.29
C CYS A 12 -4.84 -14.74 -31.93
N PRO A 13 -3.91 -13.77 -31.75
CA PRO A 13 -3.73 -13.09 -30.49
C PRO A 13 -5.00 -12.39 -29.99
N CYS A 14 -5.22 -12.35 -28.68
CA CYS A 14 -6.24 -11.51 -28.08
C CYS A 14 -5.95 -10.01 -28.31
N LEU A 15 -7.02 -9.21 -28.25
CA LEU A 15 -6.89 -7.74 -28.21
C LEU A 15 -6.29 -7.32 -26.86
N ASP A 16 -5.80 -6.09 -26.78
CA ASP A 16 -5.36 -5.51 -25.51
C ASP A 16 -6.50 -5.50 -24.49
N ASN A 17 -6.17 -5.74 -23.21
CA ASN A 17 -7.14 -5.95 -22.13
C ASN A 17 -8.07 -7.16 -22.31
N TYR A 18 -7.63 -8.17 -23.07
CA TYR A 18 -8.25 -9.49 -23.09
C TYR A 18 -7.23 -10.56 -22.71
N PHE A 19 -7.73 -11.68 -22.20
CA PHE A 19 -6.93 -12.84 -21.81
C PHE A 19 -7.58 -14.14 -22.29
N ARG A 20 -6.85 -15.24 -22.24
CA ARG A 20 -7.40 -16.58 -22.47
C ARG A 20 -6.79 -17.59 -21.50
N LEU A 21 -7.56 -18.62 -21.18
CA LEU A 21 -7.11 -19.78 -20.38
C LEU A 21 -7.00 -21.05 -21.23
N ASP A 22 -7.23 -20.91 -22.52
CA ASP A 22 -7.07 -21.95 -23.52
C ASP A 22 -6.35 -21.32 -24.71
N ARG A 23 -5.24 -21.94 -25.13
CA ARG A 23 -4.40 -21.49 -26.23
C ARG A 23 -5.15 -21.37 -27.55
N PHE A 24 -6.15 -22.21 -27.78
CA PHE A 24 -6.98 -22.22 -28.99
C PHE A 24 -8.41 -21.75 -28.72
N GLY A 25 -8.76 -21.54 -27.45
CA GLY A 25 -10.07 -21.05 -27.05
C GLY A 25 -10.27 -19.54 -27.23
N LYS A 26 -11.45 -19.09 -26.79
CA LYS A 26 -11.89 -17.71 -26.90
C LYS A 26 -11.15 -16.77 -25.93
N CYS A 27 -10.97 -15.54 -26.36
CA CYS A 27 -10.53 -14.45 -25.49
C CYS A 27 -11.68 -13.95 -24.62
N ALA A 28 -11.40 -13.70 -23.35
CA ALA A 28 -12.31 -13.09 -22.38
C ALA A 28 -11.84 -11.66 -22.04
N ALA A 29 -12.79 -10.77 -21.78
CA ALA A 29 -12.51 -9.40 -21.37
C ALA A 29 -11.86 -9.37 -19.98
N CYS A 30 -10.87 -8.50 -19.77
CA CYS A 30 -10.19 -8.37 -18.49
C CYS A 30 -11.13 -7.83 -17.41
N PRO A 31 -11.34 -8.54 -16.28
CA PRO A 31 -12.19 -8.04 -15.21
C PRO A 31 -11.50 -6.94 -14.39
N ILE A 32 -12.28 -6.23 -13.57
CA ILE A 32 -11.76 -5.22 -12.64
C ILE A 32 -10.82 -5.87 -11.61
N GLY A 33 -9.70 -5.21 -11.33
CA GLY A 33 -8.67 -5.70 -10.41
C GLY A 33 -7.58 -6.55 -11.06
N TYR A 34 -7.70 -6.84 -12.34
CA TYR A 34 -6.75 -7.63 -13.11
C TYR A 34 -6.03 -6.77 -14.16
N GLN A 35 -4.78 -7.10 -14.44
CA GLN A 35 -3.98 -6.55 -15.50
C GLN A 35 -3.78 -7.61 -16.58
N CYS A 36 -4.48 -7.48 -17.71
CA CYS A 36 -4.36 -8.44 -18.79
C CYS A 36 -3.40 -7.92 -19.86
N LYS A 37 -2.28 -8.61 -20.02
CA LYS A 37 -1.24 -8.29 -21.01
C LYS A 37 -0.75 -9.57 -21.65
N ASN A 38 -0.45 -9.52 -22.96
CA ASN A 38 -0.01 -10.68 -23.73
C ASN A 38 -0.92 -11.89 -23.56
N GLU A 39 -2.25 -11.66 -23.52
CA GLU A 39 -3.26 -12.72 -23.35
C GLU A 39 -3.25 -13.43 -21.98
N THR A 40 -2.39 -12.99 -21.06
CA THR A 40 -2.27 -13.51 -19.69
C THR A 40 -2.89 -12.54 -18.70
N ILE A 41 -3.18 -13.04 -17.50
CA ILE A 41 -3.68 -12.29 -16.36
C ILE A 41 -2.57 -12.09 -15.33
N ASN A 42 -2.47 -10.87 -14.82
CA ASN A 42 -1.77 -10.55 -13.60
C ASN A 42 -2.68 -9.72 -12.68
N LEU A 43 -2.29 -9.50 -11.44
CA LEU A 43 -3.06 -8.68 -10.49
C LEU A 43 -2.64 -7.22 -10.56
N LEU A 44 -3.62 -6.30 -10.63
CA LEU A 44 -3.34 -4.87 -10.60
C LEU A 44 -2.80 -4.42 -9.23
N PRO A 45 -1.94 -3.38 -9.19
CA PRO A 45 -1.62 -2.68 -7.95
C PRO A 45 -2.89 -2.18 -7.24
N GLY A 46 -2.88 -2.19 -5.91
CA GLY A 46 -4.05 -1.86 -5.09
C GLY A 46 -5.04 -3.01 -4.88
N PHE A 47 -4.83 -4.17 -5.52
CA PHE A 47 -5.61 -5.38 -5.31
C PHE A 47 -4.76 -6.49 -4.67
N TYR A 48 -5.45 -7.43 -4.04
CA TYR A 48 -4.90 -8.63 -3.41
C TYR A 48 -5.74 -9.84 -3.83
N TRP A 49 -5.06 -10.96 -4.06
CA TRP A 49 -5.69 -12.26 -4.25
C TRP A 49 -4.89 -13.33 -3.50
N ILE A 50 -5.42 -14.55 -3.44
CA ILE A 50 -4.66 -15.69 -2.95
C ILE A 50 -4.97 -16.92 -3.81
N TRP A 51 -3.91 -17.64 -4.18
CA TRP A 51 -4.03 -18.87 -4.93
C TRP A 51 -4.61 -19.99 -4.06
N LYS A 52 -5.55 -20.76 -4.62
CA LYS A 52 -6.14 -21.92 -3.94
C LYS A 52 -5.09 -22.92 -3.45
N SER A 53 -4.04 -23.14 -4.24
CA SER A 53 -2.89 -23.97 -3.88
C SER A 53 -1.63 -23.48 -4.60
N LYS A 54 -0.46 -23.88 -4.08
CA LYS A 54 0.82 -23.61 -4.74
C LYS A 54 0.90 -24.27 -6.12
N GLU A 55 0.33 -25.47 -6.27
CA GLU A 55 0.27 -26.18 -7.55
C GLU A 55 -0.57 -25.42 -8.59
N ASN A 56 -1.77 -24.96 -8.23
CA ASN A 56 -2.64 -24.21 -9.14
C ASN A 56 -1.95 -22.94 -9.66
N LYS A 57 -1.19 -22.26 -8.78
CA LYS A 57 -0.34 -21.12 -9.16
C LYS A 57 0.77 -21.52 -10.14
N GLN A 58 1.51 -22.59 -9.84
CA GLN A 58 2.60 -23.05 -10.71
C GLN A 58 2.08 -23.49 -12.08
N ASN A 59 0.97 -24.22 -12.12
CA ASN A 59 0.31 -24.61 -13.36
C ASN A 59 -0.09 -23.40 -14.19
N TYR A 60 -0.61 -22.34 -13.55
CA TYR A 60 -0.93 -21.10 -14.24
C TYR A 60 0.30 -20.37 -14.79
N ILE A 61 1.38 -20.28 -14.00
CA ILE A 61 2.64 -19.65 -14.44
C ILE A 61 3.22 -20.41 -15.63
N MET A 62 3.25 -21.74 -15.54
CA MET A 62 3.74 -22.61 -16.61
C MET A 62 2.88 -22.47 -17.87
N PHE A 63 1.56 -22.52 -17.75
CA PHE A 63 0.63 -22.24 -18.84
C PHE A 63 0.89 -20.88 -19.47
N SER A 64 1.04 -19.82 -18.67
CA SER A 64 1.25 -18.45 -19.16
C SER A 64 2.54 -18.30 -19.95
N THR A 65 3.63 -18.95 -19.50
CA THR A 65 4.90 -19.01 -20.23
C THR A 65 4.73 -19.77 -21.54
N LYS A 66 4.13 -20.96 -21.47
CA LYS A 66 3.87 -21.81 -22.66
C LYS A 66 2.95 -21.14 -23.65
N LEU A 67 1.99 -20.32 -23.22
CA LEU A 67 1.09 -19.59 -24.12
C LEU A 67 1.82 -18.68 -25.12
N GLN A 68 3.01 -18.20 -24.77
CA GLN A 68 3.83 -17.33 -25.62
C GLN A 68 4.71 -18.08 -26.62
N GLU A 69 4.86 -19.40 -26.49
CA GLU A 69 5.72 -20.20 -27.37
C GLU A 69 5.04 -20.51 -28.71
N GLU A 70 5.71 -20.23 -29.82
CA GLU A 70 5.22 -20.44 -31.19
C GLU A 70 5.92 -21.65 -31.86
N HIS A 71 5.79 -22.84 -31.26
CA HIS A 71 6.37 -24.09 -31.76
C HIS A 71 5.32 -25.19 -32.00
N LYS A 72 5.59 -26.04 -33.00
CA LYS A 72 4.72 -27.14 -33.46
C LYS A 72 4.62 -28.30 -32.45
N ASP A 73 5.69 -28.57 -31.71
CA ASP A 73 5.81 -29.75 -30.82
C ASP A 73 5.44 -29.44 -29.36
N LEU A 74 4.44 -28.57 -29.15
CA LEU A 74 3.98 -28.32 -27.79
C LEU A 74 3.18 -29.51 -27.26
N ASN A 75 3.53 -29.95 -26.06
CA ASN A 75 2.80 -30.99 -25.35
C ASN A 75 1.35 -30.52 -25.08
N ASN A 76 0.38 -31.31 -25.54
CA ASN A 76 -1.06 -31.03 -25.42
C ASN A 76 -1.50 -30.72 -23.98
N SER A 77 -0.80 -31.20 -22.96
CA SER A 77 -1.13 -30.99 -21.55
C SER A 77 -1.15 -29.51 -21.11
N TRP A 78 -0.55 -28.60 -21.89
CA TRP A 78 -0.47 -27.17 -21.57
C TRP A 78 -1.32 -26.28 -22.48
N HIS A 79 -2.21 -26.86 -23.29
CA HIS A 79 -3.13 -26.09 -24.13
C HIS A 79 -4.18 -25.35 -23.32
N THR A 80 -4.63 -25.92 -22.20
CA THR A 80 -5.70 -25.37 -21.39
C THR A 80 -5.30 -25.34 -19.93
N PHE A 81 -5.56 -24.22 -19.26
CA PHE A 81 -5.45 -24.10 -17.82
C PHE A 81 -6.76 -24.55 -17.17
N ASN A 82 -6.75 -25.74 -16.57
CA ASN A 82 -7.92 -26.33 -15.88
C ASN A 82 -8.08 -25.85 -14.42
N GLY A 83 -7.19 -24.96 -13.97
CA GLY A 83 -7.25 -24.40 -12.63
C GLY A 83 -8.23 -23.24 -12.50
N SER A 84 -8.25 -22.62 -11.33
CA SER A 84 -9.06 -21.42 -11.07
C SER A 84 -8.18 -20.20 -10.87
N ILE A 85 -8.54 -19.09 -11.51
CA ILE A 85 -7.92 -17.79 -11.26
C ILE A 85 -8.52 -17.22 -9.98
N PRO A 86 -7.69 -16.80 -9.01
CA PRO A 86 -8.17 -16.16 -7.78
C PRO A 86 -9.01 -14.92 -8.04
N LYS A 87 -10.01 -14.70 -7.19
CA LYS A 87 -10.78 -13.46 -7.20
C LYS A 87 -9.92 -12.30 -6.66
N ALA A 88 -9.88 -11.19 -7.39
CA ALA A 88 -9.20 -9.97 -6.96
C ALA A 88 -10.07 -9.20 -5.95
N TYR A 89 -9.46 -8.75 -4.86
CA TYR A 89 -10.10 -7.93 -3.84
C TYR A 89 -9.34 -6.61 -3.68
N PRO A 90 -10.03 -5.45 -3.59
CA PRO A 90 -9.37 -4.19 -3.35
C PRO A 90 -8.75 -4.17 -1.94
N CYS A 91 -7.59 -3.55 -1.81
CA CYS A 91 -6.91 -3.44 -0.53
C CYS A 91 -7.47 -2.26 0.29
N PRO A 92 -7.47 -2.38 1.63
CA PRO A 92 -8.11 -1.38 2.51
C PRO A 92 -7.37 -0.05 2.55
N PHE A 93 -6.05 -0.05 2.28
CA PHE A 93 -5.23 1.16 2.30
C PHE A 93 -4.66 1.43 0.91
N ILE A 94 -4.69 2.71 0.50
CA ILE A 94 -4.12 3.14 -0.76
C ILE A 94 -2.61 2.88 -0.71
N GLY A 95 -2.09 2.14 -1.68
CA GLY A 95 -0.67 1.82 -1.76
C GLY A 95 -0.19 0.75 -0.77
N SER A 96 -1.07 -0.05 -0.13
CA SER A 96 -0.62 -1.22 0.64
C SER A 96 -0.27 -2.42 -0.25
N CYS A 97 -0.95 -2.59 -1.38
CA CYS A 97 -0.78 -3.72 -2.28
C CYS A 97 -0.02 -3.36 -3.55
N LYS A 98 1.09 -4.06 -3.80
CA LYS A 98 1.84 -3.94 -5.07
C LYS A 98 1.16 -4.68 -6.23
N GLY A 99 0.26 -5.61 -5.92
CA GLY A 99 -0.34 -6.51 -6.90
C GLY A 99 0.64 -7.61 -7.32
N GLY A 100 0.55 -8.03 -8.58
CA GLY A 100 1.36 -9.10 -9.14
C GLY A 100 0.91 -10.51 -8.77
N ILE A 101 1.58 -11.51 -9.34
CA ILE A 101 1.18 -12.93 -9.24
C ILE A 101 1.09 -13.42 -7.79
N ASP A 102 1.97 -12.88 -6.94
CA ASP A 102 2.10 -13.22 -5.53
C ASP A 102 1.28 -12.32 -4.59
N SER A 103 0.61 -11.28 -5.11
CA SER A 103 -0.01 -10.24 -4.26
C SER A 103 0.95 -9.66 -3.24
N LYS A 104 2.12 -9.19 -3.68
CA LYS A 104 3.12 -8.66 -2.74
C LYS A 104 2.62 -7.38 -2.07
N CYS A 105 2.99 -7.21 -0.80
CA CYS A 105 2.69 -6.00 -0.05
C CYS A 105 3.79 -4.94 -0.19
N PHE A 106 3.42 -3.69 0.00
CA PHE A 106 4.37 -2.59 0.22
C PHE A 106 5.05 -2.70 1.58
N ASN A 107 6.19 -2.03 1.71
CA ASN A 107 6.98 -2.09 2.94
C ASN A 107 6.17 -1.50 4.10
N GLY A 108 6.17 -2.19 5.24
CA GLY A 108 5.35 -1.82 6.40
C GLY A 108 3.97 -2.46 6.42
N TYR A 109 3.58 -3.18 5.37
CA TYR A 109 2.33 -3.93 5.29
C TYR A 109 2.58 -5.43 5.11
N GLU A 110 1.76 -6.25 5.75
CA GLU A 110 1.81 -7.70 5.70
C GLU A 110 0.42 -8.34 5.85
N GLY A 111 0.38 -9.67 5.75
CA GLY A 111 -0.83 -10.47 5.92
C GLY A 111 -1.84 -10.35 4.77
N PRO A 112 -3.03 -10.96 4.95
CA PRO A 112 -4.10 -10.92 3.96
C PRO A 112 -4.53 -9.48 3.65
N LEU A 113 -4.76 -9.18 2.36
CA LEU A 113 -5.08 -7.84 1.86
C LEU A 113 -4.03 -6.76 2.18
N CYS A 114 -2.83 -7.16 2.63
CA CYS A 114 -1.80 -6.25 3.13
C CYS A 114 -2.37 -5.29 4.20
N ALA A 115 -3.22 -5.82 5.08
CA ALA A 115 -3.98 -5.04 6.07
C ALA A 115 -3.30 -4.97 7.45
N ILE A 116 -2.24 -5.75 7.66
CA ILE A 116 -1.52 -5.83 8.93
C ILE A 116 -0.26 -4.96 8.82
N CYS A 117 0.09 -4.24 9.88
CA CYS A 117 1.34 -3.47 9.90
C CYS A 117 2.50 -4.36 10.31
N SER A 118 3.57 -4.36 9.53
CA SER A 118 4.79 -5.08 9.85
C SER A 118 5.48 -4.52 11.09
N LYS A 119 6.36 -5.33 11.69
CA LYS A 119 7.17 -4.92 12.84
C LYS A 119 7.90 -3.59 12.58
N GLY A 120 7.80 -2.67 13.55
CA GLY A 120 8.36 -1.32 13.43
C GLY A 120 7.45 -0.33 12.71
N TYR A 121 6.20 -0.71 12.43
CA TYR A 121 5.13 0.17 11.97
C TYR A 121 3.95 0.09 12.94
N TYR A 122 3.20 1.19 13.06
CA TYR A 122 1.97 1.27 13.83
C TYR A 122 0.80 1.65 12.91
N ARG A 123 -0.41 1.26 13.31
CA ARG A 123 -1.63 1.49 12.53
C ARG A 123 -2.20 2.88 12.82
N MET A 124 -2.48 3.63 11.77
CA MET A 124 -3.20 4.90 11.78
C MET A 124 -4.45 4.78 10.87
N PHE A 125 -5.33 5.78 10.84
CA PHE A 125 -6.49 5.80 9.94
C PHE A 125 -6.10 5.70 8.45
N SER A 126 -4.99 6.34 8.06
CA SER A 126 -4.49 6.36 6.68
C SER A 126 -3.68 5.12 6.27
N GLY A 127 -3.39 4.20 7.20
CA GLY A 127 -2.57 3.02 6.96
C GLY A 127 -1.45 2.80 7.97
N CYS A 128 -0.39 2.10 7.57
CA CYS A 128 0.74 1.76 8.42
C CYS A 128 1.85 2.80 8.33
N ASN A 129 2.22 3.37 9.48
CA ASN A 129 3.26 4.40 9.58
C ASN A 129 4.46 3.87 10.35
N LYS A 130 5.67 4.27 9.94
CA LYS A 130 6.90 3.82 10.57
C LYS A 130 6.98 4.35 12.00
N CYS A 131 7.30 3.48 12.96
CA CYS A 131 7.53 3.90 14.34
C CYS A 131 8.73 4.86 14.40
N PRO A 132 8.65 5.94 15.20
CA PRO A 132 9.80 6.80 15.45
C PRO A 132 10.94 6.00 16.11
N THR A 133 12.18 6.42 15.88
CA THR A 133 13.33 5.82 16.57
C THR A 133 13.30 6.23 18.04
N LEU A 134 13.85 5.37 18.92
CA LEU A 134 13.86 5.62 20.38
C LEU A 134 14.47 6.97 20.72
N TYR A 135 15.54 7.37 20.04
CA TYR A 135 16.19 8.67 20.23
C TYR A 135 15.30 9.86 19.90
N LEU A 136 14.50 9.78 18.84
CA LEU A 136 13.55 10.84 18.49
C LEU A 136 12.42 10.92 19.52
N PHE A 137 11.96 9.77 20.02
CA PHE A 137 10.96 9.72 21.07
C PHE A 137 11.48 10.30 22.39
N VAL A 138 12.67 9.90 22.83
CA VAL A 138 13.33 10.46 24.03
C VAL A 138 13.57 11.96 23.86
N GLY A 139 14.02 12.40 22.69
CA GLY A 139 14.19 13.82 22.36
C GLY A 139 12.88 14.60 22.51
N GLN A 140 11.76 14.07 22.01
CA GLN A 140 10.45 14.68 22.19
C GLN A 140 10.03 14.75 23.66
N CYS A 141 10.20 13.66 24.42
CA CYS A 141 9.88 13.64 25.86
C CYS A 141 10.73 14.64 26.65
N CYS A 142 12.04 14.72 26.38
CA CYS A 142 12.94 15.68 27.02
C CYS A 142 12.55 17.13 26.69
N ALA A 143 12.23 17.42 25.42
CA ALA A 143 11.79 18.75 25.01
C ALA A 143 10.50 19.17 25.75
N VAL A 144 9.51 18.27 25.83
CA VAL A 144 8.26 18.51 26.58
C VAL A 144 8.53 18.73 28.06
N ALA A 145 9.41 17.92 28.67
CA ALA A 145 9.78 18.06 30.08
C ALA A 145 10.47 19.40 30.38
N ILE A 146 11.35 19.87 29.49
CA ILE A 146 12.03 21.17 29.62
C ILE A 146 11.00 22.30 29.55
N VAL A 147 10.10 22.28 28.57
CA VAL A 147 9.04 23.30 28.43
C VAL A 147 8.14 23.33 29.68
N ALA A 148 7.71 22.15 30.15
CA ALA A 148 6.92 22.05 31.37
C ALA A 148 7.69 22.58 32.60
N GLY A 149 8.98 22.26 32.72
CA GLY A 149 9.84 22.78 33.79
C GLY A 149 9.97 24.30 33.78
N ILE A 150 10.14 24.92 32.60
CA ILE A 150 10.18 26.38 32.45
C ILE A 150 8.86 27.02 32.88
N LEU A 151 7.72 26.43 32.47
CA LEU A 151 6.39 26.92 32.87
C LEU A 151 6.19 26.83 34.38
N VAL A 152 6.54 25.70 35.00
CA VAL A 152 6.44 25.52 36.46
C VAL A 152 7.35 26.52 37.19
N PHE A 153 8.59 26.71 36.72
CA PHE A 153 9.52 27.68 37.31
C PHE A 153 8.99 29.12 37.18
N ALA A 154 8.42 29.49 36.03
CA ALA A 154 7.81 30.79 35.82
C ALA A 154 6.63 31.02 36.80
N ILE A 155 5.77 30.00 37.00
CA ILE A 155 4.65 30.07 37.94
C ILE A 155 5.14 30.22 39.39
N ILE A 156 6.17 29.47 39.80
CA ILE A 156 6.75 29.58 41.15
C ILE A 156 7.37 30.96 41.37
N LYS A 157 8.10 31.48 40.39
CA LYS A 157 8.72 32.81 40.46
C LYS A 157 7.66 33.91 40.49
N ASP A 158 6.58 33.79 39.72
CA ASP A 158 5.45 34.72 39.75
C ASP A 158 4.74 34.68 41.11
N LYS A 159 4.48 33.49 41.68
CA LYS A 159 3.90 33.36 43.03
C LYS A 159 4.79 33.97 44.12
N LYS A 160 6.11 33.82 44.00
CA LYS A 160 7.09 34.43 44.92
C LYS A 160 7.18 35.95 44.74
N SER A 161 7.07 36.45 43.50
CA SER A 161 7.09 37.88 43.16
C SER A 161 5.79 38.60 43.53
N ASN A 162 4.63 37.95 43.40
CA ASN A 162 3.32 38.47 43.82
C ASN A 162 3.23 38.70 45.34
N ARG A 163 4.09 38.04 46.14
CA ARG A 163 4.26 38.35 47.57
C ARG A 163 5.06 39.64 47.81
N ALA A 164 5.72 40.21 46.80
CA ALA A 164 6.63 41.36 46.93
C ALA A 164 6.21 42.61 46.13
N ASN A 165 5.61 42.52 44.94
CA ASN A 165 4.98 43.68 44.27
C ASN A 165 4.09 43.25 43.07
N ARG A 166 3.08 44.08 42.77
CA ARG A 166 1.93 43.83 41.88
C ARG A 166 2.24 44.13 40.40
N ARG A 167 2.70 43.12 39.63
CA ARG A 167 2.48 43.01 38.17
C ARG A 167 2.77 41.57 37.71
N SER A 168 1.73 40.88 37.22
CA SER A 168 1.74 39.43 36.95
C SER A 168 2.37 39.12 35.59
N VAL A 169 3.29 38.15 35.57
CA VAL A 169 4.01 37.65 34.39
C VAL A 169 3.10 36.81 33.46
N SER A 170 1.89 36.46 33.93
CA SER A 170 0.88 35.74 33.14
C SER A 170 0.48 36.48 31.86
N ASP A 171 0.45 37.82 31.87
CA ASP A 171 0.12 38.64 30.70
C ASP A 171 1.15 38.57 29.57
N THR A 172 2.43 38.41 29.91
CA THR A 172 3.51 38.30 28.91
C THR A 172 3.47 36.95 28.19
N VAL A 173 3.20 35.87 28.92
CA VAL A 173 3.10 34.51 28.34
C VAL A 173 1.84 34.39 27.47
N PHE A 174 0.71 34.93 27.93
CA PHE A 174 -0.52 34.99 27.12
C PHE A 174 -0.35 35.84 25.85
N SER A 175 0.42 36.93 25.92
CA SER A 175 0.70 37.76 24.74
C SER A 175 1.55 37.02 23.71
N SER A 176 2.59 36.30 24.15
CA SER A 176 3.41 35.47 23.25
C SER A 176 2.63 34.31 22.64
N PHE A 177 1.76 33.64 23.41
CA PHE A 177 0.89 32.59 22.88
C PHE A 177 -0.10 33.13 21.84
N LYS A 178 -0.67 34.32 22.07
CA LYS A 178 -1.54 34.99 21.08
C LYS A 178 -0.83 35.24 19.74
N ILE A 179 0.46 35.60 19.76
CA ILE A 179 1.25 35.81 18.54
C ILE A 179 1.41 34.49 17.77
N VAL A 180 1.78 33.41 18.47
CA VAL A 180 1.97 32.09 17.83
C VAL A 180 0.67 31.54 17.25
N ILE A 181 -0.45 31.68 17.99
CA ILE A 181 -1.79 31.27 17.50
C ILE A 181 -2.21 32.11 16.29
N GLY A 182 -1.94 33.43 16.29
CA GLY A 182 -2.22 34.30 15.15
C GLY A 182 -1.45 33.91 13.89
N PHE A 183 -0.16 33.55 14.00
CA PHE A 183 0.61 33.04 12.87
C PHE A 183 0.08 31.70 12.35
N TYR A 184 -0.43 30.85 13.24
CA TYR A 184 -1.02 29.56 12.86
C TYR A 184 -2.38 29.71 12.15
N GLN A 185 -3.16 30.73 12.51
CA GLN A 185 -4.44 31.05 11.85
C GLN A 185 -4.29 31.59 10.43
N VAL A 186 -3.16 32.21 10.10
CA VAL A 186 -2.91 32.78 8.76
C VAL A 186 -2.25 31.77 7.81
N THR A 187 -1.67 30.70 8.35
CA THR A 187 -0.95 29.67 7.59
C THR A 187 -1.75 28.39 7.35
N SER A 188 -2.93 28.24 7.96
CA SER A 188 -3.96 27.24 7.59
C SER A 188 -4.97 27.82 6.62
#